data_AF-A0A9X2LEI8-F1
#
_entry.id   AF-A0A9X2LEI8-F1
#
_cell.length_a   1.000
_cell.length_b   1.000
_cell.length_c   1.000
_cell.angle_alpha   90.00
_cell.angle_beta   90.00
_cell.angle_gamma   90.00
#
_symmetry.space_group_name_H-M   'P 1'
#
loop_
_entity.id
_entity.type
_entity.pdbx_description
1 polymer ?
#
loop_
_entity_poly.entity_id
_entity_poly.type
_entity_poly.pdbx_seq_one_letter_code
_entity_poly.pdbx_strand_id
1 'polypeptide(L)'
;MRLGEVRGRDRALCVFYALFALVGLVAMGALAVAFVRRAIDDGADGAVGVIRHFLHDALTNLASQFIYADLVLIWLGLAAFMIVESRRLGIRYVWAYIVGAPALALCVSFAVFMYVRQLKIAAAGEEGRRPAAGAAARGVMSGAGR
;
A
#
# COMPACT_ATOMS: atom_id res chain seq x y z
N MET A 1 -11.34 10.50 9.72
CA MET A 1 -12.18 10.36 8.50
C MET A 1 -13.15 9.21 8.72
N ARG A 2 -14.44 9.51 8.89
CA ARG A 2 -15.46 8.47 9.06
C ARG A 2 -15.69 7.81 7.70
N LEU A 3 -15.67 6.49 7.65
CA LEU A 3 -15.97 5.65 6.47
C LEU A 3 -17.40 5.86 5.90
N GLY A 4 -18.16 6.84 6.40
CA GLY A 4 -19.57 7.09 6.07
C GLY A 4 -19.81 7.90 4.80
N GLU A 5 -18.83 8.65 4.30
CA GLU A 5 -18.97 9.53 3.11
C GLU A 5 -18.49 8.90 1.80
N VAL A 6 -17.82 7.73 1.86
CA VAL A 6 -17.23 7.11 0.65
C VAL A 6 -18.29 6.33 -0.12
N ARG A 7 -18.57 6.74 -1.36
CA ARG A 7 -19.50 6.13 -2.33
C ARG A 7 -19.35 4.60 -2.35
N GLY A 8 -20.45 3.83 -2.41
CA GLY A 8 -20.45 2.39 -2.11
C GLY A 8 -19.39 1.53 -2.84
N ARG A 9 -19.03 1.89 -4.08
CA ARG A 9 -17.97 1.22 -4.86
C ARG A 9 -16.56 1.49 -4.31
N ASP A 10 -16.28 2.72 -3.88
CA ASP A 10 -14.98 3.12 -3.34
C ASP A 10 -14.78 2.52 -1.93
N ARG A 11 -15.87 2.38 -1.17
CA ARG A 11 -15.88 1.66 0.12
C ARG A 11 -15.55 0.18 -0.05
N ALA A 12 -16.14 -0.49 -1.05
CA ALA A 12 -15.86 -1.89 -1.35
C ALA A 12 -14.39 -2.11 -1.72
N LEU A 13 -13.80 -1.21 -2.52
CA LEU A 13 -12.37 -1.25 -2.86
C LEU A 13 -11.49 -1.06 -1.63
N CYS A 14 -11.81 -0.10 -0.76
CA CYS A 14 -11.08 0.11 0.50
C CYS A 14 -11.10 -1.14 1.40
N VAL A 15 -12.27 -1.76 1.57
CA VAL A 15 -12.40 -3.00 2.36
C VAL A 15 -11.61 -4.14 1.72
N PHE A 16 -11.71 -4.29 0.40
CA PHE A 16 -10.95 -5.31 -0.33
C PHE A 16 -9.43 -5.15 -0.14
N TYR A 17 -8.91 -3.93 -0.31
CA TYR A 17 -7.47 -3.67 -0.10
C TYR A 17 -7.04 -3.86 1.35
N ALA A 18 -7.87 -3.46 2.31
CA ALA A 18 -7.58 -3.67 3.73
C ALA A 18 -7.54 -5.15 4.10
N LEU A 19 -8.51 -5.94 3.61
CA LEU A 19 -8.53 -7.39 3.80
C LEU A 19 -7.34 -8.06 3.14
N PHE A 20 -7.01 -7.69 1.90
CA PHE A 20 -5.87 -8.25 1.18
C PHE A 20 -4.54 -7.94 1.88
N ALA A 21 -4.38 -6.70 2.37
CA ALA A 21 -3.22 -6.32 3.18
C ALA A 21 -3.12 -7.15 4.46
N LEU A 22 -4.24 -7.35 5.17
CA LEU A 22 -4.27 -8.09 6.43
C LEU A 22 -3.97 -9.58 6.22
N VAL A 23 -4.59 -10.21 5.21
CA VAL A 23 -4.32 -11.60 4.85
C VAL A 23 -2.86 -11.77 4.42
N GLY A 24 -2.35 -10.88 3.57
CA GLY A 24 -0.95 -10.89 3.15
C GLY A 24 0.00 -10.75 4.34
N LEU A 25 -0.30 -9.86 5.30
CA LEU A 25 0.52 -9.62 6.47
C LEU A 25 0.57 -10.85 7.38
N VAL A 26 -0.57 -11.50 7.60
CA VAL A 26 -0.66 -12.71 8.43
C VAL A 26 0.07 -13.87 7.75
N ALA A 27 -0.22 -14.13 6.48
CA ALA A 27 0.37 -15.25 5.76
C ALA A 27 1.89 -15.09 5.59
N MET A 28 2.33 -13.94 5.08
CA MET A 28 3.76 -13.69 4.86
C MET A 28 4.49 -13.46 6.17
N GLY A 29 3.85 -12.85 7.18
CA GLY A 29 4.39 -12.72 8.52
C GLY A 29 4.64 -14.08 9.18
N ALA A 30 3.69 -15.02 9.06
CA ALA A 30 3.87 -16.37 9.58
C ALA A 30 5.05 -17.10 8.90
N LEU A 31 5.15 -17.01 7.57
CA LEU A 31 6.26 -17.58 6.81
C LEU A 31 7.60 -16.94 7.18
N ALA A 32 7.65 -15.62 7.32
CA ALA A 32 8.85 -14.89 7.73
C ALA A 32 9.30 -15.28 9.14
N VAL A 33 8.37 -15.38 10.10
CA VAL A 33 8.69 -15.80 11.47
C VAL A 33 9.21 -17.25 11.50
N ALA A 34 8.57 -18.15 10.75
CA ALA A 34 9.02 -19.54 10.65
C ALA A 34 10.44 -19.61 10.06
N PHE A 35 10.72 -18.83 9.02
CA PHE A 35 12.04 -18.74 8.40
C PHE A 35 13.09 -18.18 9.37
N VAL A 36 12.80 -17.06 10.04
CA VAL A 36 13.73 -16.42 10.99
C VAL A 36 14.08 -17.38 12.12
N ARG A 37 13.09 -18.09 12.67
CA ARG A 37 13.33 -19.09 13.73
C ARG A 37 14.27 -20.18 13.24
N ARG A 38 13.99 -20.75 12.06
CA ARG A 38 14.84 -21.77 11.46
C ARG A 38 16.26 -21.26 11.18
N ALA A 39 16.41 -20.06 10.65
CA ALA A 39 17.70 -19.46 10.38
C ALA A 39 18.52 -19.22 11.67
N ILE A 40 17.86 -18.83 12.77
CA ILE A 40 18.50 -18.68 14.08
C ILE A 40 18.94 -20.05 14.62
N ASP A 41 18.08 -21.07 14.50
CA ASP A 41 18.41 -22.45 14.91
C ASP A 41 19.61 -23.01 14.10
N ASP A 42 19.72 -22.62 12.82
CA ASP A 42 20.82 -22.96 11.92
C ASP A 42 22.08 -22.07 12.12
N GLY A 43 22.10 -21.20 13.14
CA GLY A 43 23.27 -20.41 13.53
C GLY A 43 23.43 -19.05 12.84
N ALA A 44 22.35 -18.43 12.37
CA ALA A 44 22.42 -17.09 11.77
C ALA A 44 22.75 -16.00 12.80
N ASP A 45 23.90 -15.34 12.62
CA ASP A 45 24.31 -14.20 13.44
C ASP A 45 23.60 -12.91 13.01
N GLY A 46 22.48 -12.60 13.68
CA GLY A 46 21.74 -11.35 13.51
C GLY A 46 21.00 -11.20 12.17
N ALA A 47 20.47 -9.99 11.93
CA ALA A 47 19.60 -9.74 10.77
C ALA A 47 20.29 -9.98 9.42
N VAL A 48 21.58 -9.67 9.31
CA VAL A 48 22.36 -9.88 8.08
C VAL A 48 22.56 -11.38 7.80
N GLY A 49 22.76 -12.20 8.85
CA GLY A 49 22.84 -13.66 8.72
C GLY A 49 21.55 -14.27 8.20
N VAL A 50 20.40 -13.82 8.73
CA VAL A 50 19.07 -14.26 8.27
C VAL A 50 18.85 -13.92 6.79
N ILE A 51 19.20 -12.70 6.37
CA ILE A 51 19.08 -12.28 4.96
C ILE A 51 19.97 -13.14 4.06
N ARG A 52 21.20 -13.43 4.48
CA ARG A 52 22.11 -14.30 3.70
C ARG A 52 21.55 -15.70 3.56
N HIS A 53 21.04 -16.29 4.65
CA HIS A 53 20.41 -17.61 4.62
C HIS A 53 19.20 -17.61 3.67
N PHE A 54 18.37 -16.55 3.70
CA PHE A 54 17.21 -16.41 2.83
C PHE A 54 17.61 -16.33 1.36
N LEU A 55 18.59 -15.50 1.02
CA LEU A 55 19.07 -15.39 -0.36
C LEU A 55 19.69 -16.70 -0.85
N HIS A 56 20.43 -17.40 0.00
CA HIS A 56 20.99 -18.69 -0.35
C HIS A 56 19.86 -19.66 -0.71
N ASP A 57 18.88 -19.81 0.18
CA ASP A 57 17.76 -20.73 0.02
C ASP A 57 16.88 -20.39 -1.19
N ALA A 58 16.60 -19.09 -1.39
CA ALA A 58 15.83 -18.57 -2.52
C ALA A 58 16.54 -18.74 -3.87
N LEU A 59 17.86 -18.91 -3.89
CA LEU A 59 18.66 -19.03 -5.11
C LEU A 59 19.23 -20.44 -5.32
N THR A 60 18.92 -21.42 -4.47
CA THR A 60 19.45 -22.79 -4.59
C THR A 60 18.96 -23.54 -5.83
N ASN A 61 17.71 -23.31 -6.25
CA ASN A 61 17.07 -24.04 -7.35
C ASN A 61 16.65 -23.09 -8.48
N LEU A 62 16.71 -23.55 -9.74
CA LEU A 62 16.31 -22.74 -10.92
C LEU A 62 14.87 -22.23 -10.82
N ALA A 63 13.95 -23.04 -10.28
CA ALA A 63 12.56 -22.62 -10.09
C ALA A 63 12.45 -21.45 -9.11
N SER A 64 13.18 -21.51 -7.99
CA SER A 64 13.21 -20.45 -6.98
C SER A 64 13.88 -19.17 -7.52
N GLN A 65 14.96 -19.32 -8.28
CA GLN A 65 15.63 -18.19 -8.96
C GLN A 65 14.70 -17.46 -9.94
N PHE A 66 13.94 -18.21 -10.74
CA PHE A 66 12.96 -17.62 -11.66
C PHE A 66 11.87 -16.84 -10.91
N ILE A 67 11.29 -17.42 -9.86
CA ILE A 67 10.25 -16.77 -9.05
C ILE A 67 10.81 -15.51 -8.38
N TYR A 68 12.02 -15.58 -7.83
CA TYR A 68 12.66 -14.44 -7.19
C TYR A 68 12.97 -13.32 -8.18
N ALA A 69 13.49 -13.66 -9.37
CA ALA A 69 13.74 -12.69 -10.43
C ALA A 69 12.44 -12.00 -10.88
N ASP A 70 11.38 -12.77 -11.15
CA ASP A 70 10.06 -12.23 -11.49
C ASP A 70 9.52 -11.29 -10.41
N LEU A 71 9.64 -11.68 -9.14
CA LEU A 71 9.22 -10.86 -8.01
C LEU A 71 9.99 -9.52 -7.92
N VAL A 72 11.29 -9.53 -8.20
CA VAL A 72 12.12 -8.31 -8.24
C VAL A 72 11.70 -7.40 -9.39
N LEU A 73 11.40 -7.94 -10.57
CA LEU A 73 10.91 -7.16 -11.71
C LEU A 73 9.55 -6.51 -11.40
N ILE A 74 8.63 -7.28 -10.81
CA ILE A 74 7.33 -6.77 -10.35
C ILE A 74 7.54 -5.68 -9.30
N TRP A 75 8.45 -5.86 -8.35
CA TRP A 75 8.78 -4.86 -7.34
C TRP A 75 9.22 -3.53 -7.96
N LEU A 76 10.13 -3.57 -8.94
CA LEU A 76 10.59 -2.38 -9.65
C LEU A 76 9.45 -1.67 -10.39
N GLY A 77 8.59 -2.42 -11.08
CA GLY A 77 7.42 -1.88 -11.76
C GLY A 77 6.43 -1.22 -10.81
N LEU A 78 6.14 -1.86 -9.68
CA LEU A 78 5.27 -1.31 -8.64
C LEU A 78 5.90 -0.08 -7.96
N ALA A 79 7.20 -0.10 -7.70
CA ALA A 79 7.90 1.04 -7.13
C ALA A 79 7.80 2.27 -8.04
N ALA A 80 8.04 2.10 -9.35
CA ALA A 80 7.87 3.18 -10.33
C ALA A 80 6.44 3.72 -10.35
N PHE A 81 5.44 2.83 -10.35
CA PHE A 81 4.03 3.20 -10.29
C PHE A 81 3.69 3.99 -9.01
N MET A 82 4.15 3.51 -7.84
CA MET A 82 3.94 4.18 -6.56
C MET A 82 4.57 5.57 -6.53
N ILE A 83 5.77 5.74 -7.09
CA ILE A 83 6.45 7.03 -7.20
C ILE A 83 5.65 7.99 -8.08
N VAL A 84 5.20 7.56 -9.26
CA VAL A 84 4.44 8.43 -10.16
C VAL A 84 3.12 8.86 -9.53
N GLU A 85 2.38 7.90 -8.96
CA GLU A 85 1.06 8.17 -8.41
C GLU A 85 1.13 9.00 -7.12
N SER A 86 2.18 8.80 -6.32
CA SER A 86 2.39 9.61 -5.13
C SER A 86 2.69 11.06 -5.43
N ARG A 87 3.42 11.34 -6.52
CA ARG A 87 3.66 12.71 -7.00
C ARG A 87 2.37 13.34 -7.49
N ARG A 88 1.50 12.57 -8.16
CA ARG A 88 0.18 13.03 -8.60
C ARG A 88 -0.76 13.38 -7.44
N LEU A 89 -0.74 12.58 -6.37
CA LEU A 89 -1.66 12.73 -5.23
C LEU A 89 -1.03 13.41 -4.00
N GLY A 90 0.22 13.87 -4.08
CA GLY A 90 0.95 14.51 -2.98
C GLY A 90 1.18 13.60 -1.76
N ILE A 91 1.47 12.31 -1.95
CA ILE A 91 1.74 11.36 -0.85
C ILE A 91 3.23 11.46 -0.46
N ARG A 92 3.53 11.88 0.78
CA ARG A 92 4.91 12.13 1.28
C ARG A 92 5.73 10.87 1.58
N TYR A 93 5.09 9.80 2.05
CA TYR A 93 5.78 8.66 2.71
C TYR A 93 6.00 7.43 1.83
N VAL A 94 6.17 7.62 0.53
CA VAL A 94 6.21 6.54 -0.48
C VAL A 94 7.40 5.62 -0.29
N TRP A 95 8.52 6.20 0.10
CA TRP A 95 9.75 5.50 0.42
C TRP A 95 9.58 4.47 1.54
N ALA A 96 8.74 4.75 2.54
CA ALA A 96 8.47 3.78 3.60
C ALA A 96 7.77 2.51 3.06
N TYR A 97 6.94 2.65 2.02
CA TYR A 97 6.29 1.50 1.37
C TYR A 97 7.26 0.75 0.45
N ILE A 98 8.10 1.47 -0.30
CA ILE A 98 9.08 0.86 -1.22
C ILE A 98 10.15 0.09 -0.44
N VAL A 99 10.72 0.70 0.61
CA VAL A 99 11.73 0.08 1.48
C VAL A 99 11.09 -0.94 2.43
N GLY A 100 9.82 -0.77 2.77
CA GLY A 100 9.06 -1.75 3.55
C GLY A 100 8.68 -3.01 2.76
N ALA A 101 8.60 -2.98 1.43
CA ALA A 101 8.18 -4.13 0.63
C ALA A 101 9.11 -5.36 0.72
N PRO A 102 10.45 -5.22 0.74
CA PRO A 102 11.36 -6.32 1.06
C PRO A 102 11.21 -6.86 2.49
N ALA A 103 10.74 -6.03 3.43
CA ALA A 103 10.70 -6.36 4.86
C ALA A 103 9.32 -6.87 5.36
N LEU A 104 8.22 -6.42 4.74
CA LEU A 104 6.83 -6.63 5.18
C LEU A 104 5.98 -7.43 4.19
N ALA A 105 6.61 -7.93 3.12
CA ALA A 105 5.99 -8.46 1.91
C ALA A 105 5.41 -7.40 0.96
N LEU A 106 5.78 -7.55 -0.31
CA LEU A 106 5.46 -6.66 -1.42
C LEU A 106 3.94 -6.51 -1.62
N CYS A 107 3.18 -7.57 -1.42
CA CYS A 107 1.72 -7.57 -1.53
C CYS A 107 1.04 -6.69 -0.47
N VAL A 108 1.54 -6.71 0.78
CA VAL A 108 1.00 -5.92 1.88
C VAL A 108 1.27 -4.45 1.65
N SER A 109 2.53 -4.12 1.33
CA SER A 109 2.94 -2.74 1.04
C SER A 109 2.13 -2.13 -0.10
N PHE A 110 1.96 -2.91 -1.18
CA PHE A 110 1.15 -2.49 -2.33
C PHE A 110 -0.33 -2.28 -1.98
N ALA A 111 -0.94 -3.21 -1.24
CA ALA A 111 -2.34 -3.12 -0.86
C ALA A 111 -2.62 -1.92 0.06
N VAL A 112 -1.73 -1.63 1.02
CA VAL A 112 -1.84 -0.45 1.88
C VAL A 112 -1.72 0.84 1.06
N PHE A 113 -0.79 0.88 0.09
CA PHE A 113 -0.69 2.02 -0.81
C PHE A 113 -1.95 2.24 -1.65
N MET A 114 -2.54 1.15 -2.17
CA MET A 114 -3.84 1.21 -2.87
C MET A 114 -4.94 1.75 -1.97
N TYR A 115 -5.01 1.34 -0.71
CA TYR A 115 -5.96 1.89 0.25
C TYR A 115 -5.80 3.40 0.44
N VAL A 116 -4.58 3.89 0.71
CA VAL A 116 -4.30 5.32 0.89
C VAL A 116 -4.60 6.11 -0.39
N ARG A 117 -4.30 5.53 -1.55
CA ARG A 117 -4.59 6.11 -2.87
C ARG A 117 -6.10 6.32 -3.05
N GLN A 118 -6.92 5.30 -2.77
CA GLN A 118 -8.37 5.42 -2.90
C GLN A 118 -8.95 6.49 -1.99
N LEU A 119 -8.44 6.60 -0.75
CA LEU A 119 -8.86 7.65 0.18
C LEU A 119 -8.59 9.06 -0.37
N LYS A 120 -7.44 9.27 -1.01
CA LYS A 120 -7.10 10.56 -1.62
C LYS A 120 -7.94 10.87 -2.86
N ILE A 121 -8.22 9.89 -3.70
CA ILE A 121 -9.09 10.05 -4.86
C ILE A 121 -10.52 10.42 -4.42
N ALA A 122 -11.04 9.74 -3.39
CA ALA A 122 -12.34 10.06 -2.82
C ALA A 122 -12.39 11.50 -2.28
N ALA A 123 -11.38 11.92 -1.51
CA ALA A 123 -11.31 13.29 -0.97
C ALA A 123 -11.28 14.36 -2.07
N ALA A 124 -10.46 14.18 -3.11
CA ALA A 124 -10.39 15.12 -4.24
C ALA A 124 -11.72 15.21 -5.03
N GLY A 125 -12.47 14.11 -5.12
CA GLY A 125 -13.79 14.05 -5.75
C GLY A 125 -14.91 14.73 -4.97
N GLU A 126 -14.74 14.94 -3.65
CA GLU A 126 -15.66 15.74 -2.83
C GLU A 126 -15.34 17.23 -2.91
N GLU A 127 -14.06 17.59 -2.96
CA GLU A 127 -13.59 18.96 -3.03
C GLU A 127 -13.98 19.63 -4.37
N GLY A 128 -13.92 18.88 -5.48
CA GLY A 128 -14.43 19.33 -6.78
C GLY A 128 -15.96 19.49 -6.87
N ARG A 129 -16.72 18.98 -5.90
CA ARG A 129 -18.19 19.10 -5.82
C ARG A 129 -18.65 20.20 -4.85
N ARG A 130 -17.71 20.90 -4.20
CA ARG A 130 -17.95 22.11 -3.40
C ARG A 130 -18.02 23.46 -4.16
N PRO A 131 -18.47 23.59 -5.43
CA PRO A 131 -18.84 24.90 -5.97
C PRO A 131 -20.33 24.97 -6.30
N ALA A 132 -21.20 25.20 -5.30
CA ALA A 132 -22.57 25.73 -5.51
C ALA A 132 -23.27 26.14 -4.20
N ALA A 133 -23.12 25.34 -3.12
CA ALA A 133 -23.89 25.58 -1.89
C ALA A 133 -23.56 26.92 -1.20
N GLY A 134 -22.29 27.35 -1.23
CA GLY A 134 -21.86 28.63 -0.66
C GLY A 134 -22.11 29.86 -1.57
N ALA A 135 -22.47 29.66 -2.83
CA ALA A 135 -22.85 30.74 -3.75
C ALA A 135 -24.37 30.96 -3.72
N ALA A 136 -25.16 29.88 -3.66
CA ALA A 136 -26.61 29.96 -3.51
C ALA A 136 -27.03 30.60 -2.16
N ALA A 137 -26.35 30.25 -1.05
CA ALA A 137 -26.63 30.85 0.26
C ALA A 137 -26.33 32.37 0.32
N ARG A 138 -25.33 32.84 -0.44
CA ARG A 138 -24.99 34.28 -0.53
C ARG A 138 -25.92 35.05 -1.49
N GLY A 139 -26.45 34.40 -2.52
CA GLY A 139 -27.45 35.00 -3.41
C GLY A 139 -28.82 35.21 -2.74
N VAL A 140 -29.25 34.25 -1.90
CA VAL A 140 -30.54 34.32 -1.19
C VAL A 140 -30.54 35.40 -0.10
N MET A 141 -29.42 35.62 0.60
CA MET A 141 -29.31 36.71 1.58
C MET A 141 -29.18 38.11 0.96
N SER A 142 -28.76 38.22 -0.31
CA SER A 142 -28.66 39.51 -1.01
C SER A 142 -29.95 39.94 -1.71
N GLY A 143 -30.91 39.03 -1.91
CA GLY A 143 -32.20 39.31 -2.58
C GLY A 143 -33.35 39.71 -1.65
N ALA A 144 -33.19 39.55 -0.33
CA ALA A 144 -34.23 39.83 0.66
C ALA A 144 -34.21 41.27 1.22
N GLY A 145 -33.44 42.18 0.59
CA GLY A 145 -33.22 43.55 1.07
C GLY A 145 -33.44 44.65 0.02
N ARG A 146 -34.29 44.41 -0.99
CA ARG A 146 -34.74 45.45 -1.94
C ARG A 146 -36.25 45.59 -1.91
#